data_AF-A0A166VVD5-F1
#
_entry.id   AF-A0A166VVD5-F1
#
_cell.length_a   1.000
_cell.length_b   1.000
_cell.length_c   1.000
_cell.angle_alpha   90.00
_cell.angle_beta   90.00
_cell.angle_gamma   90.00
#
_symmetry.space_group_name_H-M   'P 1'
#
loop_
_entity.id
_entity.type
_entity.pdbx_description
1 polymer ?
#
loop_
_entity_poly.entity_id
_entity_poly.type
_entity_poly.pdbx_seq_one_letter_code
_entity_poly.pdbx_strand_id
1 'polypeptide(L)'
;MEFALTCGAVGDFIAVIALIKDIVSALDGCRGSVKGYRDILQSLGVLQRTVEQAAEVYSDSKLLDGLDDLTALALRNLEQIRHCLESFHDTTRKFGPSLAGGGSGNVLRDVARKIQWKLEEKDVDKLRAEVMGATVSLSILLDVTNMRILQRNHEAAINQASATENRTAVAMRESNQTLKQYFGTIGRQILSKLNFVAGLGIDLQKATAQLLSMMIAISGELGGIRTVLMRLERPLNDEHFILEDATGRVFPIHFKTITSWEAFEFIIADRFKGKKGANRIRRKRYLLQERATQREVIRSTDWESAFLPYQRVDMSLLCTESQKVDQRAFSSCPFCKTISPGETGVQVQW
;
A
#
# COMPACT_ATOMS: atom_id res chain seq x y z
N MET A 1 57.02 12.80 -23.73
CA MET A 1 58.40 12.98 -23.26
C MET A 1 58.37 14.27 -22.45
N GLU A 2 57.98 14.16 -21.17
CA GLU A 2 57.76 15.29 -20.26
C GLU A 2 59.02 15.44 -19.39
N PHE A 3 59.90 16.37 -19.74
CA PHE A 3 60.98 16.78 -18.86
C PHE A 3 61.26 18.27 -19.02
N ALA A 4 61.18 18.97 -17.89
CA ALA A 4 61.95 20.15 -17.53
C ALA A 4 61.69 21.46 -18.31
N LEU A 5 60.61 22.17 -17.95
CA LEU A 5 60.52 23.64 -18.14
C LEU A 5 60.36 24.43 -16.83
N THR A 6 60.29 23.77 -15.67
CA THR A 6 59.88 24.43 -14.41
C THR A 6 61.02 25.03 -13.59
N CYS A 7 62.27 24.59 -13.75
CA CYS A 7 63.40 25.22 -13.02
C CYS A 7 64.06 26.37 -13.76
N GLY A 8 63.94 26.43 -15.11
CA GLY A 8 64.50 27.50 -15.92
C GLY A 8 63.67 28.79 -15.86
N ALA A 9 62.39 28.70 -16.23
CA ALA A 9 61.48 29.85 -16.29
C ALA A 9 61.34 30.57 -14.94
N VAL A 10 61.09 29.82 -13.86
CA VAL A 10 60.98 30.40 -12.50
C VAL A 10 62.31 31.04 -12.07
N GLY A 11 63.43 30.42 -12.44
CA GLY A 11 64.77 30.99 -12.22
C GLY A 11 64.96 32.32 -12.94
N ASP A 12 64.46 32.44 -14.17
CA ASP A 12 64.55 33.68 -14.96
C ASP A 12 63.74 34.82 -14.34
N PHE A 13 62.52 34.54 -13.86
CA PHE A 13 61.70 35.54 -13.17
C PHE A 13 62.38 36.04 -11.88
N ILE A 14 62.94 35.11 -11.09
CA ILE A 14 63.65 35.45 -9.84
C ILE A 14 64.91 36.27 -10.14
N ALA A 15 65.66 35.92 -11.19
CA ALA A 15 66.86 36.64 -11.59
C ALA A 15 66.54 38.10 -11.98
N VAL A 16 65.45 38.32 -12.74
CA VAL A 16 64.99 39.67 -13.08
C VAL A 16 64.53 40.44 -11.85
N ILE A 17 63.78 39.82 -10.93
CA ILE A 17 63.36 40.47 -9.67
C ILE A 17 64.58 40.89 -8.82
N ALA A 18 65.61 40.02 -8.72
CA ALA A 18 66.84 40.35 -8.01
C ALA A 18 67.58 41.53 -8.66
N LEU A 19 67.71 41.53 -9.99
CA LEU A 19 68.34 42.62 -10.73
C LEU A 19 67.60 43.95 -10.56
N ILE A 20 66.26 43.94 -10.55
CA ILE A 20 65.46 45.15 -10.26
C ILE A 20 65.76 45.67 -8.85
N LYS A 21 65.80 44.79 -7.84
CA LYS A 21 66.10 45.17 -6.44
C LYS A 21 67.50 45.75 -6.27
N ASP A 22 68.49 45.19 -6.97
CA ASP A 22 69.87 45.69 -6.96
C ASP A 22 69.95 47.09 -7.59
N ILE A 23 69.28 47.29 -8.73
CA ILE A 23 69.20 48.60 -9.39
C ILE A 23 68.47 49.62 -8.48
N VAL A 24 67.32 49.26 -7.91
CA VAL A 24 66.56 50.12 -6.99
C VAL A 24 67.42 50.52 -5.78
N SER A 25 68.16 49.58 -5.19
CA SER A 25 69.03 49.85 -4.03
C SER A 25 70.24 50.73 -4.38
N ALA A 26 70.87 50.48 -5.53
CA ALA A 26 71.97 51.30 -6.05
C ALA A 26 71.52 52.73 -6.34
N LEU A 27 70.30 52.86 -6.85
CA LEU A 27 69.66 54.13 -7.08
C LEU A 27 69.34 54.80 -5.71
N ASP A 28 68.67 54.15 -4.75
CA ASP A 28 68.16 54.79 -3.50
C ASP A 28 69.27 55.41 -2.62
N GLY A 29 70.50 54.90 -2.74
CA GLY A 29 71.70 55.49 -2.15
C GLY A 29 72.07 56.89 -2.67
N CYS A 30 71.53 57.30 -3.83
CA CYS A 30 71.64 58.64 -4.43
C CYS A 30 70.59 59.59 -3.84
N ARG A 31 70.81 60.12 -2.63
CA ARG A 31 69.93 61.16 -2.09
C ARG A 31 69.98 62.45 -2.95
N GLY A 32 69.03 62.58 -3.88
CA GLY A 32 68.80 63.77 -4.71
C GLY A 32 67.35 63.84 -5.22
N SER A 33 66.65 64.93 -4.90
CA SER A 33 65.24 65.18 -5.25
C SER A 33 65.08 65.69 -6.69
N VAL A 34 65.46 64.89 -7.70
CA VAL A 34 65.17 65.20 -9.11
C VAL A 34 63.97 64.36 -9.57
N LYS A 35 62.98 65.00 -10.20
CA LYS A 35 61.70 64.39 -10.60
C LYS A 35 61.90 63.09 -11.42
N GLY A 36 62.78 63.10 -12.41
CA GLY A 36 63.04 61.93 -13.27
C GLY A 36 63.56 60.70 -12.52
N TYR A 37 64.28 60.90 -11.41
CA TYR A 37 64.82 59.82 -10.60
C TYR A 37 63.75 59.13 -9.73
N ARG A 38 62.81 59.90 -9.15
CA ARG A 38 61.65 59.31 -8.46
C ARG A 38 60.75 58.56 -9.42
N ASP A 39 60.61 59.09 -10.62
CA ASP A 39 59.75 58.50 -11.63
C ASP A 39 60.29 57.14 -12.14
N ILE A 40 61.61 56.99 -12.33
CA ILE A 40 62.19 55.68 -12.70
C ILE A 40 62.07 54.66 -11.56
N LEU A 41 62.26 55.07 -10.30
CA LEU A 41 62.03 54.19 -9.15
C LEU A 41 60.58 53.71 -9.10
N GLN A 42 59.62 54.59 -9.38
CA GLN A 42 58.22 54.23 -9.47
C GLN A 42 57.97 53.24 -10.61
N SER A 43 58.52 53.48 -11.81
CA SER A 43 58.40 52.57 -12.95
C SER A 43 59.01 51.18 -12.66
N LEU A 44 60.20 51.12 -12.04
CA LEU A 44 60.84 49.87 -11.62
C LEU A 44 60.02 49.13 -10.56
N GLY A 45 59.39 49.85 -9.62
CA GLY A 45 58.50 49.24 -8.62
C GLY A 45 57.18 48.73 -9.19
N VAL A 46 56.69 49.29 -10.30
CA VAL A 46 55.56 48.70 -11.06
C VAL A 46 56.03 47.45 -11.79
N LEU A 47 57.16 47.52 -12.51
CA LEU A 47 57.75 46.38 -13.20
C LEU A 47 57.98 45.19 -12.25
N GLN A 48 58.58 45.43 -11.08
CA GLN A 48 58.83 44.37 -10.09
C GLN A 48 57.54 43.63 -9.72
N ARG A 49 56.46 44.37 -9.41
CA ARG A 49 55.16 43.76 -9.06
C ARG A 49 54.56 42.98 -10.22
N THR A 50 54.66 43.50 -11.44
CA THR A 50 54.17 42.78 -12.63
C THR A 50 54.97 41.49 -12.88
N VAL A 51 56.29 41.51 -12.69
CA VAL A 51 57.15 40.32 -12.81
C VAL A 51 56.87 39.31 -11.69
N GLU A 52 56.61 39.77 -10.46
CA GLU A 52 56.19 38.90 -9.34
C GLU A 52 54.85 38.21 -9.63
N GLN A 53 53.84 38.95 -10.10
CA GLN A 53 52.53 38.38 -10.49
C GLN A 53 52.66 37.41 -11.67
N ALA A 54 53.51 37.74 -12.65
CA ALA A 54 53.81 36.84 -13.75
C ALA A 54 54.48 35.56 -13.23
N ALA A 55 55.44 35.65 -12.32
CA ALA A 55 56.10 34.49 -11.74
C ALA A 55 55.09 33.55 -11.07
N GLU A 56 54.09 34.05 -10.35
CA GLU A 56 53.05 33.22 -9.72
C GLU A 56 52.25 32.43 -10.76
N VAL A 57 51.75 33.10 -11.81
CA VAL A 57 50.92 32.46 -12.85
C VAL A 57 51.74 31.50 -13.71
N TYR A 58 52.94 31.90 -14.13
CA TYR A 58 53.77 31.09 -15.01
C TYR A 58 54.53 29.95 -14.30
N SER A 59 54.53 29.93 -12.96
CA SER A 59 55.07 28.80 -12.18
C SER A 59 54.12 27.60 -12.11
N ASP A 60 52.81 27.80 -12.34
CA ASP A 60 51.83 26.73 -12.28
C ASP A 60 51.67 26.03 -13.64
N SER A 61 52.40 24.93 -13.81
CA SER A 61 52.35 24.10 -15.02
C SER A 61 50.96 23.55 -15.36
N LYS A 62 50.04 23.42 -14.40
CA LYS A 62 48.67 22.92 -14.67
C LYS A 62 47.78 24.04 -15.21
N LEU A 63 47.97 25.26 -14.74
CA LEU A 63 47.26 26.42 -15.27
C LEU A 63 47.68 26.71 -16.71
N LEU A 64 48.96 26.51 -17.03
CA LEU A 64 49.52 26.77 -18.36
C LEU A 64 49.30 25.67 -19.40
N ASP A 65 48.68 24.54 -19.05
CA ASP A 65 48.46 23.44 -19.99
C ASP A 65 47.71 23.91 -21.26
N GLY A 66 48.35 23.76 -22.42
CA GLY A 66 47.87 24.26 -23.72
C GLY A 66 48.10 25.75 -24.02
N LEU A 67 48.91 26.45 -23.21
CA LEU A 67 49.25 27.88 -23.36
C LEU A 67 50.74 28.11 -23.67
N ASP A 68 51.38 27.16 -24.36
CA ASP A 68 52.82 27.18 -24.67
C ASP A 68 53.25 28.46 -25.41
N ASP A 69 52.43 28.95 -26.35
CA ASP A 69 52.71 30.16 -27.12
C ASP A 69 52.77 31.43 -26.26
N LEU A 70 51.85 31.55 -25.29
CA LEU A 70 51.80 32.69 -24.36
C LEU A 70 52.96 32.63 -23.38
N THR A 71 53.28 31.42 -22.89
CA THR A 71 54.44 31.18 -22.03
C THR A 71 55.74 31.56 -22.74
N ALA A 72 55.91 31.14 -24.00
CA ALA A 72 57.08 31.50 -24.80
C ALA A 72 57.16 33.02 -25.06
N LEU A 73 56.03 33.69 -25.27
CA LEU A 73 55.99 35.15 -25.47
C LEU A 73 56.30 35.92 -24.18
N ALA A 74 55.83 35.45 -23.03
CA ALA A 74 56.15 36.01 -21.72
C ALA A 74 57.64 35.87 -21.39
N LEU A 75 58.25 34.70 -21.63
CA LEU A 75 59.69 34.48 -21.42
C LEU A 75 60.55 35.34 -22.35
N ARG A 76 60.16 35.51 -23.62
CA ARG A 76 60.85 36.46 -24.52
C ARG A 76 60.77 37.90 -24.02
N ASN A 77 59.62 38.31 -23.50
CA ASN A 77 59.46 39.66 -22.95
C ASN A 77 60.27 39.84 -21.66
N LEU A 78 60.35 38.80 -20.82
CA LEU A 78 61.19 38.76 -19.64
C LEU A 78 62.69 38.87 -19.99
N GLU A 79 63.13 38.21 -21.05
CA GLU A 79 64.51 38.32 -21.54
C GLU A 79 64.82 39.75 -22.03
N GLN A 80 63.87 40.41 -22.70
CA GLN A 80 64.00 41.82 -23.09
C GLN A 80 64.12 42.74 -21.87
N ILE A 81 63.32 42.50 -20.83
CA ILE A 81 63.41 43.21 -19.55
C ILE A 81 64.79 43.02 -18.94
N ARG A 82 65.26 41.77 -18.86
CA ARG A 82 66.58 41.44 -18.32
C ARG A 82 67.68 42.19 -19.06
N HIS A 83 67.69 42.13 -20.39
CA HIS A 83 68.71 42.79 -21.20
C HIS A 83 68.73 44.32 -21.03
N CYS A 84 67.54 44.95 -20.94
CA CYS A 84 67.42 46.39 -20.68
C CYS A 84 68.01 46.77 -19.32
N LEU A 85 67.68 46.00 -18.27
CA LEU A 85 68.17 46.21 -16.91
C LEU A 85 69.68 45.94 -16.79
N GLU A 86 70.20 44.89 -17.42
CA GLU A 86 71.64 44.57 -17.46
C GLU A 86 72.44 45.65 -18.19
N SER A 87 71.96 46.11 -19.34
CA SER A 87 72.59 47.20 -20.10
C SER A 87 72.71 48.47 -19.25
N PHE A 88 71.67 48.79 -18.48
CA PHE A 88 71.71 49.91 -17.54
C PHE A 88 72.65 49.65 -16.36
N HIS A 89 72.58 48.46 -15.76
CA HIS A 89 73.44 48.05 -14.64
C HIS A 89 74.94 48.02 -15.01
N ASP A 90 75.29 47.59 -16.22
CA ASP A 90 76.67 47.62 -16.71
C ASP A 90 77.15 49.03 -17.01
N THR A 91 76.25 49.89 -17.50
CA THR A 91 76.55 51.31 -17.70
C THR A 91 76.86 51.98 -16.36
N THR A 92 76.07 51.72 -15.31
CA THR A 92 76.35 52.23 -13.96
C THR A 92 77.65 51.64 -13.37
N ARG A 93 77.96 50.36 -13.62
CA ARG A 93 79.20 49.71 -13.16
C ARG A 93 80.47 50.22 -13.88
N LYS A 94 80.42 50.54 -15.18
CA LYS A 94 81.59 51.05 -15.96
C LYS A 94 82.12 52.39 -15.45
N PHE A 95 81.30 53.18 -14.77
CA PHE A 95 81.74 54.39 -14.07
C PHE A 95 82.45 54.11 -12.73
N GLY A 96 82.37 52.88 -12.22
CA GLY A 96 82.99 52.46 -10.96
C GLY A 96 84.53 52.49 -10.93
N PRO A 97 85.22 51.83 -11.89
CA PRO A 97 86.69 51.76 -11.89
C PRO A 97 87.39 53.09 -12.21
N SER A 98 86.74 53.97 -13.00
CA SER A 98 87.28 55.28 -13.38
C SER A 98 87.20 56.33 -12.25
N LEU A 99 86.77 55.92 -11.05
CA LEU A 99 86.54 56.79 -9.90
C LEU A 99 87.21 56.32 -8.59
N ALA A 100 88.01 55.24 -8.60
CA ALA A 100 88.74 54.77 -7.41
C ALA A 100 89.82 55.75 -6.90
N GLY A 101 90.12 56.81 -7.68
CA GLY A 101 91.03 57.90 -7.29
C GLY A 101 90.35 58.97 -6.44
N GLY A 102 90.19 58.70 -5.14
CA GLY A 102 89.99 59.73 -4.11
C GLY A 102 88.54 60.03 -3.70
N GLY A 103 88.08 59.42 -2.61
CA GLY A 103 86.82 59.77 -1.95
C GLY A 103 86.31 58.70 -0.96
N SER A 104 86.10 59.11 0.29
CA SER A 104 85.28 58.52 1.38
C SER A 104 84.79 57.06 1.24
N GLY A 105 85.68 56.06 1.35
CA GLY A 105 85.47 54.73 1.95
C GLY A 105 84.26 53.83 1.57
N ASN A 106 83.35 54.30 0.72
CA ASN A 106 82.08 53.68 0.39
C ASN A 106 81.85 53.88 -1.12
N VAL A 107 82.66 53.14 -1.89
CA VAL A 107 82.89 53.30 -3.33
C VAL A 107 81.58 53.32 -4.14
N LEU A 108 80.59 52.50 -3.77
CA LEU A 108 79.29 52.48 -4.44
C LEU A 108 78.50 53.77 -4.27
N ARG A 109 78.56 54.41 -3.10
CA ARG A 109 77.87 55.68 -2.82
C ARG A 109 78.48 56.84 -3.60
N ASP A 110 79.80 56.86 -3.74
CA ASP A 110 80.52 57.91 -4.48
C ASP A 110 80.35 57.75 -6.00
N VAL A 111 80.27 56.51 -6.48
CA VAL A 111 79.89 56.19 -7.87
C VAL A 111 78.45 56.64 -8.15
N ALA A 112 77.51 56.30 -7.29
CA ALA A 112 76.10 56.65 -7.45
C ALA A 112 75.88 58.19 -7.44
N ARG A 113 76.56 58.92 -6.54
CA ARG A 113 76.51 60.39 -6.50
C ARG A 113 77.13 61.06 -7.73
N LYS A 114 78.11 60.46 -8.41
CA LYS A 114 78.67 60.99 -9.67
C LYS A 114 77.91 60.52 -10.91
N ILE A 115 77.26 59.35 -10.87
CA ILE A 115 76.29 58.92 -11.88
C ILE A 115 75.16 59.96 -11.97
N GLN A 116 74.70 60.51 -10.85
CA GLN A 116 73.77 61.66 -10.83
C GLN A 116 74.23 62.85 -11.69
N TRP A 117 75.55 63.05 -11.88
CA TRP A 117 76.13 64.16 -12.65
C TRP A 117 76.61 63.77 -14.06
N LYS A 118 76.69 62.48 -14.39
CA LYS A 118 77.22 61.96 -15.66
C LYS A 118 76.22 61.15 -16.49
N LEU A 119 75.15 60.66 -15.88
CA LEU A 119 74.06 60.01 -16.60
C LEU A 119 73.30 61.10 -17.34
N GLU A 120 73.26 61.03 -18.66
CA GLU A 120 72.48 61.97 -19.46
C GLU A 120 71.00 61.78 -19.12
N GLU A 121 70.23 62.86 -18.95
CA GLU A 121 68.78 62.81 -18.73
C GLU A 121 68.08 61.92 -19.78
N LYS A 122 68.64 61.91 -21.00
CA LYS A 122 68.28 61.05 -22.12
C LYS A 122 68.39 59.54 -21.84
N ASP A 123 69.39 59.10 -21.08
CA ASP A 123 69.57 57.68 -20.74
C ASP A 123 68.55 57.21 -19.70
N VAL A 124 68.20 58.08 -18.74
CA VAL A 124 67.14 57.84 -17.75
C VAL A 124 65.78 57.77 -18.43
N ASP A 125 65.49 58.70 -19.34
CA ASP A 125 64.23 58.74 -20.08
C ASP A 125 64.09 57.55 -21.04
N LYS A 126 65.19 57.14 -21.69
CA LYS A 126 65.22 55.95 -22.53
C LYS A 126 64.94 54.68 -21.72
N LEU A 127 65.64 54.48 -20.59
CA LEU A 127 65.39 53.35 -19.70
C LEU A 127 63.94 53.34 -19.22
N ARG A 128 63.42 54.51 -18.82
CA ARG A 128 62.04 54.62 -18.36
C ARG A 128 61.05 54.21 -19.45
N ALA A 129 61.24 54.69 -20.68
CA ALA A 129 60.38 54.32 -21.81
C ALA A 129 60.41 52.81 -22.09
N GLU A 130 61.60 52.20 -22.09
CA GLU A 130 61.79 50.76 -22.29
C GLU A 130 61.16 49.93 -21.16
N VAL A 131 61.40 50.30 -19.89
CA VAL A 131 60.80 49.65 -18.71
C VAL A 131 59.27 49.75 -18.74
N MET A 132 58.72 50.92 -19.05
CA MET A 132 57.26 51.09 -19.14
C MET A 132 56.67 50.26 -20.28
N GLY A 133 57.29 50.27 -21.46
CA GLY A 133 56.83 49.47 -22.61
C GLY A 133 56.87 47.97 -22.33
N ALA A 134 57.94 47.49 -21.69
CA ALA A 134 58.07 46.09 -21.32
C ALA A 134 57.09 45.70 -20.21
N THR A 135 56.87 46.57 -19.21
CA THR A 135 55.86 46.37 -18.16
C THR A 135 54.46 46.22 -18.75
N VAL A 136 54.06 47.12 -19.65
CA VAL A 136 52.75 47.06 -20.32
C VAL A 136 52.60 45.77 -21.13
N SER A 137 53.66 45.38 -21.84
CA SER A 137 53.65 44.14 -22.62
C SER A 137 53.47 42.91 -21.75
N LEU A 138 54.20 42.81 -20.63
CA LEU A 138 54.06 41.71 -19.68
C LEU A 138 52.68 41.69 -19.02
N SER A 139 52.14 42.85 -18.64
CA SER A 139 50.79 42.97 -18.09
C SER A 139 49.72 42.47 -19.06
N ILE A 140 49.78 42.85 -20.34
CA ILE A 140 48.83 42.36 -21.36
C ILE A 140 48.93 40.83 -21.50
N LEU A 141 50.15 40.28 -21.49
CA LEU A 141 50.34 38.83 -21.57
C LEU A 141 49.78 38.10 -20.35
N LEU A 142 49.96 38.68 -19.16
CA LEU A 142 49.38 38.17 -17.92
C LEU A 142 47.84 38.18 -17.98
N ASP A 143 47.25 39.28 -18.42
CA ASP A 143 45.79 39.43 -18.55
C ASP A 143 45.20 38.43 -19.56
N VAL A 144 45.84 38.28 -20.72
CA VAL A 144 45.41 37.30 -21.75
C VAL A 144 45.54 35.87 -21.23
N THR A 145 46.62 35.56 -20.51
CA THR A 145 46.83 34.23 -19.91
C THR A 145 45.75 33.93 -18.87
N ASN A 146 45.49 34.86 -17.95
CA ASN A 146 44.43 34.74 -16.96
C ASN A 146 43.04 34.60 -17.60
N MET A 147 42.76 35.36 -18.65
CA MET A 147 41.49 35.27 -19.39
C MET A 147 41.31 33.89 -20.01
N ARG A 148 42.35 33.31 -20.63
CA ARG A 148 42.28 31.96 -21.20
C ARG A 148 42.09 30.88 -20.14
N ILE A 149 42.77 31.00 -18.99
CA ILE A 149 42.59 30.10 -17.85
C ILE A 149 41.13 30.17 -17.36
N LEU A 150 40.59 31.37 -17.18
CA LEU A 150 39.20 31.58 -16.77
C LEU A 150 38.21 31.00 -17.78
N GLN A 151 38.43 31.22 -19.06
CA GLN A 151 37.57 30.69 -20.13
C GLN A 151 37.57 29.16 -20.13
N ARG A 152 38.74 28.52 -20.03
CA ARG A 152 38.84 27.06 -19.95
C ARG A 152 38.10 26.50 -18.74
N ASN A 153 38.25 27.13 -17.58
CA ASN A 153 37.54 26.74 -16.36
C ASN A 153 36.02 26.89 -16.52
N HIS A 154 35.58 27.96 -17.19
CA HIS A 154 34.16 28.19 -17.48
C HIS A 154 33.59 27.14 -18.43
N GLU A 155 34.30 26.81 -19.51
CA GLU A 155 33.91 25.75 -20.45
C GLU A 155 33.84 24.37 -19.76
N ALA A 156 34.80 24.05 -18.91
CA ALA A 156 34.77 22.82 -18.11
C ALA A 156 33.55 22.78 -17.18
N ALA A 157 33.22 23.89 -16.52
CA ALA A 157 32.05 23.99 -15.65
C ALA A 157 30.72 23.83 -16.43
N ILE A 158 30.60 24.46 -17.60
CA ILE A 158 29.43 24.30 -18.49
C ILE A 158 29.28 22.84 -18.92
N ASN A 159 30.36 22.22 -19.37
CA ASN A 159 30.34 20.83 -19.83
C ASN A 159 29.95 19.87 -18.70
N GLN A 160 30.43 20.10 -17.48
CA GLN A 160 30.05 19.33 -16.31
C GLN A 160 28.56 19.52 -15.97
N ALA A 161 28.06 20.76 -15.97
CA ALA A 161 26.65 21.06 -15.72
C ALA A 161 25.74 20.36 -16.74
N SER A 162 26.05 20.47 -18.03
CA SER A 162 25.30 19.79 -19.10
C SER A 162 25.37 18.26 -18.96
N ALA A 163 26.53 17.69 -18.61
CA ALA A 163 26.66 16.26 -18.36
C ALA A 163 25.80 15.79 -17.18
N THR A 164 25.73 16.60 -16.10
CA THR A 164 24.86 16.29 -14.96
C THR A 164 23.37 16.36 -15.34
N GLU A 165 22.96 17.39 -16.07
CA GLU A 165 21.58 17.54 -16.55
C GLU A 165 21.16 16.38 -17.47
N ASN A 166 22.05 15.98 -18.41
CA ASN A 166 21.79 14.84 -19.27
C ASN A 166 21.65 13.53 -18.46
N ARG A 167 22.52 13.31 -17.46
CA ARG A 167 22.42 12.13 -16.58
C ARG A 167 21.12 12.11 -15.78
N THR A 168 20.70 13.24 -15.21
CA THR A 168 19.43 13.31 -14.46
C THR A 168 18.23 13.10 -15.38
N ALA A 169 18.25 13.68 -16.59
CA ALA A 169 17.20 13.48 -17.59
C ALA A 169 17.07 12.01 -18.02
N VAL A 170 18.19 11.31 -18.26
CA VAL A 170 18.20 9.88 -18.58
C VAL A 170 17.64 9.04 -17.43
N ALA A 171 18.13 9.25 -16.21
CA ALA A 171 17.64 8.54 -15.03
C ALA A 171 16.13 8.75 -14.80
N MET A 172 15.63 9.98 -15.02
CA MET A 172 14.20 10.29 -14.91
C MET A 172 13.37 9.59 -15.99
N ARG A 173 13.87 9.50 -17.23
CA ARG A 173 13.21 8.77 -18.32
C ARG A 173 13.13 7.27 -18.02
N GLU A 174 14.20 6.66 -17.53
CA GLU A 174 14.26 5.25 -17.15
C GLU A 174 13.28 4.93 -16.00
N SER A 175 13.28 5.77 -14.95
CA SER A 175 12.33 5.64 -13.84
C SER A 175 10.88 5.75 -14.32
N ASN A 176 10.57 6.74 -15.17
CA ASN A 176 9.23 6.90 -15.74
C ASN A 176 8.79 5.72 -16.62
N GLN A 177 9.70 5.14 -17.41
CA GLN A 177 9.41 3.94 -18.19
C GLN A 177 9.11 2.74 -17.30
N THR A 178 9.92 2.56 -16.26
CA THR A 178 9.76 1.49 -15.27
C THR A 178 8.41 1.61 -14.55
N LEU A 179 8.08 2.82 -14.06
CA LEU A 179 6.77 3.09 -13.44
C LEU A 179 5.60 2.80 -14.39
N LYS A 180 5.68 3.21 -15.66
CA LYS A 180 4.65 2.89 -16.67
C LYS A 180 4.47 1.39 -16.85
N GLN A 181 5.55 0.61 -16.85
CA GLN A 181 5.48 -0.85 -16.94
C GLN A 181 4.82 -1.48 -15.70
N TYR A 182 5.18 -1.01 -14.51
CA TYR A 182 4.53 -1.43 -13.26
C TYR A 182 3.03 -1.12 -13.25
N PHE A 183 2.65 0.13 -13.56
CA PHE A 183 1.24 0.53 -13.65
C PHE A 183 0.48 -0.27 -14.72
N GLY A 184 1.09 -0.55 -15.87
CA GLY A 184 0.48 -1.38 -16.91
C GLY A 184 0.22 -2.81 -16.43
N THR A 185 1.14 -3.39 -15.66
CA THR A 185 1.01 -4.76 -15.13
C THR A 185 -0.04 -4.82 -14.01
N ILE A 186 0.01 -3.89 -13.06
CA ILE A 186 -0.98 -3.77 -11.98
C ILE A 186 -2.38 -3.53 -12.57
N GLY A 187 -2.50 -2.62 -13.53
CA GLY A 187 -3.76 -2.32 -14.21
C GLY A 187 -4.38 -3.56 -14.88
N ARG A 188 -3.57 -4.35 -15.60
CA ARG A 188 -4.02 -5.62 -16.20
C ARG A 188 -4.48 -6.63 -15.14
N GLN A 189 -3.74 -6.75 -14.03
CA GLN A 189 -4.08 -7.68 -12.96
C GLN A 189 -5.38 -7.29 -12.27
N ILE A 190 -5.57 -6.01 -11.94
CA ILE A 190 -6.80 -5.49 -11.35
C ILE A 190 -7.98 -5.74 -12.30
N LEU A 191 -7.83 -5.40 -13.59
CA LEU A 191 -8.90 -5.58 -14.57
C LEU A 191 -9.30 -7.06 -14.72
N SER A 192 -8.31 -7.97 -14.71
CA SER A 192 -8.57 -9.42 -14.73
C SER A 192 -9.34 -9.89 -13.49
N LYS A 193 -8.96 -9.42 -12.29
CA LYS A 193 -9.67 -9.76 -11.04
C LYS A 193 -11.10 -9.21 -11.03
N LEU A 194 -11.32 -7.99 -11.52
CA LEU A 194 -12.65 -7.41 -11.64
C LEU A 194 -13.53 -8.20 -12.62
N ASN A 195 -12.99 -8.58 -13.77
CA ASN A 195 -13.71 -9.42 -14.73
C ASN A 195 -14.08 -10.80 -14.14
N PHE A 196 -13.16 -11.41 -13.38
CA PHE A 196 -13.44 -12.66 -12.69
C PHE A 196 -14.56 -12.53 -11.65
N VAL A 197 -14.52 -11.48 -10.82
CA VAL A 197 -15.56 -11.21 -9.82
C VAL A 197 -16.91 -10.92 -10.48
N ALA A 198 -16.92 -10.15 -11.57
CA ALA A 198 -18.12 -9.91 -12.36
C ALA A 198 -18.71 -11.21 -12.92
N GLY A 199 -17.85 -12.11 -13.43
CA GLY A 199 -18.25 -13.45 -13.88
C GLY A 199 -18.91 -14.27 -12.78
N LEU A 200 -18.28 -14.34 -11.59
CA LEU A 200 -18.87 -15.01 -10.43
C LEU A 200 -20.25 -14.44 -10.05
N GLY A 201 -20.42 -13.11 -10.14
CA GLY A 201 -21.70 -12.46 -9.88
C GLY A 201 -22.79 -12.88 -10.86
N ILE A 202 -22.46 -12.97 -12.15
CA ILE A 202 -23.38 -13.44 -13.20
C ILE A 202 -23.75 -14.91 -12.98
N ASP A 203 -22.77 -15.76 -12.67
CA ASP A 203 -23.01 -17.20 -12.41
C ASP A 203 -23.89 -17.42 -11.18
N LEU A 204 -23.63 -16.67 -10.10
CA LEU A 204 -24.45 -16.70 -8.89
C LEU A 204 -25.88 -16.24 -9.17
N GLN A 205 -26.05 -15.16 -9.94
CA GLN A 205 -27.37 -14.68 -10.34
C GLN A 205 -28.13 -15.75 -11.14
N LYS A 206 -27.45 -16.43 -12.07
CA LYS A 206 -28.05 -17.51 -12.86
C LYS A 206 -28.45 -18.71 -11.99
N ALA A 207 -27.57 -19.15 -11.10
CA ALA A 207 -27.84 -20.25 -10.18
C ALA A 207 -29.00 -19.95 -9.23
N THR A 208 -29.03 -18.74 -8.64
CA THR A 208 -30.11 -18.31 -7.75
C THR A 208 -31.45 -18.19 -8.47
N ALA A 209 -31.49 -17.67 -9.70
CA ALA A 209 -32.70 -17.63 -10.51
C ALA A 209 -33.22 -19.05 -10.84
N GLN A 210 -32.33 -19.99 -11.15
CA GLN A 210 -32.69 -21.39 -11.37
C GLN A 210 -33.25 -22.04 -10.10
N LEU A 211 -32.62 -21.83 -8.95
CA LEU A 211 -33.10 -22.34 -7.66
C LEU A 211 -34.48 -21.77 -7.31
N LEU A 212 -34.70 -20.47 -7.53
CA LEU A 212 -36.00 -19.83 -7.30
C LEU A 212 -37.08 -20.46 -8.19
N SER A 213 -36.77 -20.67 -9.48
CA SER A 213 -37.69 -21.31 -10.42
C SER A 213 -38.03 -22.74 -10.02
N MET A 214 -37.03 -23.54 -9.60
CA MET A 214 -37.25 -24.89 -9.08
C MET A 214 -38.11 -24.88 -7.82
N MET A 215 -37.86 -23.95 -6.89
CA MET A 215 -38.60 -23.85 -5.63
C MET A 215 -40.08 -23.50 -5.87
N ILE A 216 -40.37 -22.63 -6.84
CA ILE A 216 -41.73 -22.32 -7.28
C ILE A 216 -42.40 -23.57 -7.87
N ALA A 217 -41.71 -24.32 -8.73
CA ALA A 217 -42.24 -25.54 -9.33
C ALA A 217 -42.56 -26.62 -8.28
N ILE A 218 -41.63 -26.89 -7.36
CA ILE A 218 -41.82 -27.85 -6.26
C ILE A 218 -43.00 -27.43 -5.36
N SER A 219 -43.11 -26.15 -5.04
CA SER A 219 -44.22 -25.63 -4.24
C SER A 219 -45.58 -25.83 -4.93
N GLY A 220 -45.60 -25.67 -6.25
CA GLY A 220 -46.78 -25.97 -7.08
C GLY A 220 -47.17 -27.46 -7.03
N GLU A 221 -46.21 -28.36 -7.18
CA GLU A 221 -46.44 -29.81 -7.10
C GLU A 221 -46.93 -30.26 -5.71
N LEU A 222 -46.31 -29.75 -4.64
CA LEU A 222 -46.74 -30.02 -3.27
C LEU A 222 -48.17 -29.53 -3.01
N GLY A 223 -48.54 -28.37 -3.57
CA GLY A 223 -49.91 -27.88 -3.57
C GLY A 223 -50.87 -28.87 -4.24
N GLY A 224 -50.48 -29.38 -5.41
CA GLY A 224 -51.22 -30.44 -6.11
C GLY A 224 -51.42 -31.69 -5.25
N ILE A 225 -50.35 -32.23 -4.66
CA ILE A 225 -50.42 -33.41 -3.79
C ILE A 225 -51.35 -33.17 -2.60
N ARG A 226 -51.25 -32.01 -1.94
CA ARG A 226 -52.11 -31.65 -0.80
C ARG A 226 -53.59 -31.65 -1.19
N THR A 227 -53.94 -31.16 -2.39
CA THR A 227 -55.33 -31.18 -2.85
C THR A 227 -55.86 -32.60 -3.10
N VAL A 228 -55.01 -33.52 -3.57
CA VAL A 228 -55.38 -34.93 -3.75
C VAL A 228 -55.58 -35.61 -2.39
N LEU A 229 -54.67 -35.38 -1.45
CA LEU A 229 -54.73 -35.98 -0.11
C LEU A 229 -55.98 -35.53 0.66
N MET A 230 -56.34 -34.24 0.57
CA MET A 230 -57.58 -33.69 1.14
C MET A 230 -58.86 -34.31 0.55
N ARG A 231 -58.81 -34.83 -0.69
CA ARG A 231 -59.96 -35.53 -1.29
C ARG A 231 -60.08 -36.98 -0.77
N LEU A 232 -58.96 -37.62 -0.44
CA LEU A 232 -58.92 -39.00 0.06
C LEU A 232 -59.32 -39.10 1.54
N GLU A 233 -59.06 -38.07 2.34
CA GLU A 233 -59.35 -38.07 3.79
C GLU A 233 -60.79 -37.69 4.16
N ARG A 234 -61.65 -37.35 3.19
CA ARG A 234 -63.09 -37.17 3.48
C ARG A 234 -63.72 -38.54 3.78
N PRO A 235 -64.29 -38.78 4.98
CA PRO A 235 -65.11 -39.96 5.19
C PRO A 235 -66.31 -39.84 4.24
N LEU A 236 -66.51 -40.85 3.39
CA LEU A 236 -67.78 -41.05 2.71
C LEU A 236 -68.85 -41.07 3.81
N ASN A 237 -69.96 -40.36 3.56
CA ASN A 237 -71.06 -40.10 4.48
C ASN A 237 -71.82 -41.40 4.84
N ASP A 238 -71.13 -42.34 5.49
CA ASP A 238 -71.60 -43.68 5.79
C ASP A 238 -72.39 -43.65 7.10
N GLU A 239 -73.69 -43.93 6.97
CA GLU A 239 -74.61 -44.04 8.10
C GLU A 239 -74.08 -45.06 9.12
N HIS A 240 -74.07 -44.65 10.38
CA HIS A 240 -73.60 -45.46 11.50
C HIS A 240 -74.35 -45.07 12.76
N PHE A 241 -74.45 -45.96 13.74
CA PHE A 241 -74.79 -45.58 15.11
C PHE A 241 -73.54 -45.64 16.00
N ILE A 242 -73.58 -44.98 17.14
CA ILE A 242 -72.47 -44.96 18.10
C ILE A 242 -72.80 -45.89 19.25
N LEU A 243 -71.93 -46.86 19.52
CA LEU A 243 -72.05 -47.76 20.66
C LEU A 243 -71.05 -47.36 21.74
N GLU A 244 -71.52 -47.17 22.97
CA GLU A 244 -70.69 -47.19 24.17
C GLU A 244 -70.79 -48.57 24.83
N ASP A 245 -69.65 -49.28 24.93
CA ASP A 245 -69.64 -50.59 25.57
C ASP A 245 -69.71 -50.50 27.10
N ALA A 246 -69.94 -51.64 27.77
CA ALA A 246 -70.01 -51.70 29.23
C ALA A 246 -68.70 -51.35 29.96
N THR A 247 -67.62 -51.03 29.23
CA THR A 247 -66.35 -50.53 29.77
C THR A 247 -66.16 -49.03 29.51
N GLY A 248 -67.16 -48.34 28.94
CA GLY A 248 -67.12 -46.93 28.59
C GLY A 248 -66.41 -46.61 27.27
N ARG A 249 -66.08 -47.61 26.45
CA ARG A 249 -65.42 -47.36 25.14
C ARG A 249 -66.46 -47.05 24.08
N VAL A 250 -66.26 -45.94 23.39
CA VAL A 250 -67.15 -45.44 22.34
C VAL A 250 -66.57 -45.76 20.96
N PHE A 251 -67.37 -46.33 20.07
CA PHE A 251 -66.98 -46.58 18.67
C PHE A 251 -68.20 -46.59 17.73
N PRO A 252 -68.02 -46.14 16.47
CA PRO A 252 -69.08 -46.21 15.48
C PRO A 252 -69.28 -47.64 14.97
N ILE A 253 -70.54 -48.00 14.73
CA ILE A 253 -70.98 -49.21 14.05
C ILE A 253 -71.65 -48.79 12.74
N HIS A 254 -70.93 -48.98 11.63
CA HIS A 254 -71.42 -48.65 10.31
C HIS A 254 -72.39 -49.71 9.81
N PHE A 255 -73.57 -49.30 9.34
CA PHE A 255 -74.60 -50.21 8.85
C PHE A 255 -74.14 -51.02 7.64
N LYS A 256 -73.23 -50.48 6.82
CA LYS A 256 -72.63 -51.20 5.68
C LYS A 256 -71.77 -52.40 6.10
N THR A 257 -71.22 -52.39 7.32
CA THR A 257 -70.27 -53.41 7.78
C THR A 257 -70.95 -54.45 8.66
N ILE A 258 -71.93 -54.03 9.46
CA ILE A 258 -72.67 -54.91 10.39
C ILE A 258 -74.15 -54.81 10.03
N THR A 259 -74.64 -55.89 9.41
CA THR A 259 -75.98 -55.96 8.83
C THR A 259 -76.92 -56.93 9.55
N SER A 260 -76.46 -57.58 10.63
CA SER A 260 -77.26 -58.54 11.39
C SER A 260 -76.91 -58.57 12.87
N TRP A 261 -77.86 -59.05 13.68
CA TRP A 261 -77.66 -59.27 15.11
C TRP A 261 -76.53 -60.26 15.39
N GLU A 262 -76.39 -61.31 14.58
CA GLU A 262 -75.36 -62.32 14.73
C GLU A 262 -73.95 -61.72 14.53
N ALA A 263 -73.79 -60.86 13.51
CA ALA A 263 -72.53 -60.19 13.24
C ALA A 263 -72.18 -59.22 14.39
N PHE A 264 -73.16 -58.47 14.88
CA PHE A 264 -72.98 -57.60 16.03
C PHE A 264 -72.59 -58.38 17.29
N GLU A 265 -73.33 -59.44 17.62
CA GLU A 265 -73.05 -60.28 18.80
C GLU A 265 -71.68 -60.95 18.71
N PHE A 266 -71.28 -61.41 17.53
CA PHE A 266 -69.96 -61.96 17.29
C PHE A 266 -68.86 -60.94 17.61
N ILE A 267 -68.98 -59.71 17.08
CA ILE A 267 -68.00 -58.63 17.27
C ILE A 267 -67.94 -58.21 18.73
N ILE A 268 -69.07 -58.12 19.41
CA ILE A 268 -69.13 -57.77 20.83
C ILE A 268 -68.53 -58.90 21.68
N ALA A 269 -68.84 -60.17 21.39
CA ALA A 269 -68.25 -61.31 22.09
C ALA A 269 -66.73 -61.39 21.92
N ASP A 270 -66.23 -61.18 20.71
CA ASP A 270 -64.79 -61.17 20.41
C ASP A 270 -64.08 -60.00 21.10
N ARG A 271 -64.68 -58.79 21.05
CA ARG A 271 -64.14 -57.60 21.72
C ARG A 271 -63.99 -57.78 23.24
N PHE A 272 -64.86 -58.59 23.86
CA PHE A 272 -64.82 -58.90 25.28
C PHE A 272 -64.02 -60.18 25.62
N LYS A 273 -63.44 -60.88 24.65
CA LYS A 273 -62.62 -62.07 24.87
C LYS A 273 -61.43 -61.75 25.78
N GLY A 274 -61.25 -62.54 26.85
CA GLY A 274 -60.20 -62.33 27.85
C GLY A 274 -60.41 -61.13 28.79
N LYS A 275 -61.50 -60.35 28.64
CA LYS A 275 -61.80 -59.18 29.48
C LYS A 275 -62.81 -59.49 30.58
N LYS A 276 -62.88 -58.62 31.59
CA LYS A 276 -63.93 -58.68 32.64
C LYS A 276 -65.31 -58.56 31.98
N GLY A 277 -66.27 -59.39 32.39
CA GLY A 277 -67.61 -59.42 31.82
C GLY A 277 -67.79 -60.34 30.60
N ALA A 278 -66.72 -60.94 30.05
CA ALA A 278 -66.78 -61.83 28.88
C ALA A 278 -67.83 -62.94 28.98
N ASN A 279 -67.90 -63.61 30.14
CA ASN A 279 -68.86 -64.69 30.35
C ASN A 279 -70.32 -64.20 30.38
N ARG A 280 -70.57 -62.95 30.79
CA ARG A 280 -71.91 -62.34 30.77
C ARG A 280 -72.31 -61.96 29.36
N ILE A 281 -71.40 -61.34 28.59
CA ILE A 281 -71.60 -61.06 27.17
C ILE A 281 -71.91 -62.35 26.39
N ARG A 282 -71.10 -63.40 26.58
CA ARG A 282 -71.32 -64.71 25.92
C ARG A 282 -72.66 -65.36 26.27
N ARG A 283 -73.17 -65.12 27.48
CA ARG A 283 -74.49 -65.61 27.94
C ARG A 283 -75.63 -64.63 27.63
N LYS A 284 -75.38 -63.61 26.80
CA LYS A 284 -76.31 -62.53 26.44
C LYS A 284 -76.91 -61.79 27.65
N ARG A 285 -76.18 -61.75 28.78
CA ARG A 285 -76.57 -61.05 30.02
C ARG A 285 -76.09 -59.61 29.99
N TYR A 286 -76.61 -58.85 29.03
CA TYR A 286 -76.38 -57.41 28.90
C TYR A 286 -77.65 -56.73 28.39
N LEU A 287 -77.75 -55.43 28.60
CA LEU A 287 -78.81 -54.57 28.11
C LEU A 287 -78.22 -53.61 27.08
N LEU A 288 -78.99 -53.27 26.06
CA LEU A 288 -78.68 -52.19 25.14
C LEU A 288 -79.77 -51.15 25.30
N GLN A 289 -79.41 -49.90 25.52
CA GLN A 289 -80.37 -48.81 25.69
C GLN A 289 -79.98 -47.63 24.82
N GLU A 290 -80.96 -47.00 24.19
CA GLU A 290 -80.73 -45.72 23.51
C GLU A 290 -80.54 -44.62 24.57
N ARG A 291 -79.44 -43.87 24.48
CA ARG A 291 -79.07 -42.88 25.49
C ARG A 291 -80.11 -41.78 25.68
N ALA A 292 -80.70 -41.29 24.60
CA ALA A 292 -81.61 -40.14 24.64
C ALA A 292 -82.96 -40.49 25.26
N THR A 293 -83.53 -41.63 24.88
CA THR A 293 -84.89 -42.06 25.28
C THR A 293 -84.87 -43.04 26.45
N GLN A 294 -83.70 -43.57 26.80
CA GLN A 294 -83.52 -44.69 27.75
C GLN A 294 -84.31 -45.96 27.35
N ARG A 295 -84.77 -46.02 26.10
CA ARG A 295 -85.51 -47.15 25.54
C ARG A 295 -84.58 -48.34 25.38
N GLU A 296 -84.99 -49.49 25.89
CA GLU A 296 -84.28 -50.75 25.65
C GLU A 296 -84.37 -51.16 24.17
N VAL A 297 -83.23 -51.53 23.59
CA VAL A 297 -83.16 -52.11 22.25
C VAL A 297 -83.49 -53.60 22.37
N ILE A 298 -84.67 -53.95 21.89
CA ILE A 298 -85.23 -55.30 21.99
C ILE A 298 -84.55 -56.20 20.95
N ARG A 299 -83.91 -57.29 21.39
CA ARG A 299 -83.18 -58.20 20.48
C ARG A 299 -84.05 -58.97 19.48
N SER A 300 -85.36 -59.06 19.73
CA SER A 300 -86.30 -59.75 18.84
C SER A 300 -86.78 -58.87 17.68
N THR A 301 -86.40 -57.59 17.62
CA THR A 301 -86.72 -56.72 16.48
C THR A 301 -85.70 -56.88 15.37
N ASP A 302 -86.10 -56.66 14.12
CA ASP A 302 -85.17 -56.68 12.98
C ASP A 302 -84.03 -55.66 13.16
N TRP A 303 -82.84 -56.02 12.69
CA TRP A 303 -81.61 -55.21 12.86
C TRP A 303 -81.79 -53.76 12.39
N GLU A 304 -82.38 -53.57 11.21
CA GLU A 304 -82.64 -52.25 10.60
C GLU A 304 -83.62 -51.40 11.41
N SER A 305 -84.53 -52.03 12.16
CA SER A 305 -85.49 -51.34 13.03
C SER A 305 -84.96 -51.13 14.45
N ALA A 306 -83.95 -51.93 14.85
CA ALA A 306 -83.33 -51.85 16.16
C ALA A 306 -82.38 -50.65 16.29
N PHE A 307 -81.74 -50.25 15.18
CA PHE A 307 -80.75 -49.19 15.19
C PHE A 307 -80.98 -48.12 14.12
N LEU A 308 -81.08 -46.86 14.54
CA LEU A 308 -81.20 -45.69 13.65
C LEU A 308 -79.86 -44.99 13.41
N PRO A 309 -79.66 -44.34 12.26
CA PRO A 309 -78.47 -43.53 12.00
C PRO A 309 -78.21 -42.47 13.07
N TYR A 310 -76.96 -42.41 13.48
CA TYR A 310 -76.37 -41.46 14.42
C TYR A 310 -76.91 -41.52 15.85
N GLN A 311 -77.75 -42.50 16.17
CA GLN A 311 -78.21 -42.70 17.53
C GLN A 311 -77.04 -43.18 18.43
N ARG A 312 -77.14 -42.92 19.73
CA ARG A 312 -76.19 -43.41 20.74
C ARG A 312 -76.83 -44.54 21.53
N VAL A 313 -76.16 -45.70 21.54
CA VAL A 313 -76.59 -46.88 22.28
C VAL A 313 -75.56 -47.19 23.35
N ASP A 314 -76.04 -47.37 24.58
CA ASP A 314 -75.24 -47.70 25.75
C ASP A 314 -75.45 -49.17 26.11
N MET A 315 -74.35 -49.88 26.35
CA MET A 315 -74.37 -51.28 26.76
C MET A 315 -74.11 -51.42 28.26
N SER A 316 -75.01 -52.07 28.99
CA SER A 316 -74.87 -52.34 30.42
C SER A 316 -74.86 -53.84 30.72
N LEU A 317 -74.07 -54.30 31.68
CA LEU A 317 -74.05 -55.72 32.06
C LEU A 317 -75.12 -56.04 33.11
N LEU A 318 -75.90 -57.11 32.87
CA LEU A 318 -76.90 -57.57 33.83
C LEU A 318 -76.22 -58.44 34.92
N CYS A 319 -76.45 -58.08 36.18
CA CYS A 319 -75.99 -58.82 37.35
C CYS A 319 -77.18 -59.52 38.02
N THR A 320 -77.05 -60.81 38.33
CA THR A 320 -78.04 -61.54 39.14
C THR A 320 -77.88 -61.18 40.62
N GLU A 321 -78.97 -60.81 41.26
CA GLU A 321 -79.06 -60.61 42.71
C GLU A 321 -78.80 -61.95 43.43
N SER A 322 -77.99 -61.92 44.49
CA SER A 322 -77.74 -63.12 45.30
C SER A 322 -78.92 -63.31 46.25
N GLN A 323 -79.69 -64.38 46.08
CA GLN A 323 -80.73 -64.81 47.03
C GLN A 323 -80.08 -65.20 48.38
N LYS A 324 -79.74 -64.21 49.20
CA LYS A 324 -79.67 -64.36 50.65
C LYS A 324 -80.76 -63.45 51.20
N VAL A 325 -81.78 -64.09 51.75
CA VAL A 325 -82.94 -63.46 52.37
C VAL A 325 -82.46 -62.67 53.58
N ASP A 326 -82.27 -61.37 53.42
CA ASP A 326 -82.32 -60.37 54.48
C ASP A 326 -82.85 -59.07 53.88
N GLN A 327 -84.03 -58.63 54.35
CA GLN A 327 -84.89 -57.61 53.74
C GLN A 327 -84.35 -56.16 53.78
N ARG A 328 -83.04 -55.94 53.93
CA ARG A 328 -82.38 -54.62 53.86
C ARG A 328 -80.92 -54.71 53.37
N ALA A 329 -80.60 -55.66 52.49
CA ALA A 329 -79.26 -55.75 51.90
C ALA A 329 -79.16 -54.84 50.68
N PHE A 330 -78.37 -53.77 50.78
CA PHE A 330 -77.97 -52.98 49.62
C PHE A 330 -77.41 -53.90 48.53
N SER A 331 -77.86 -53.71 47.28
CA SER A 331 -77.29 -54.45 46.15
C SER A 331 -75.78 -54.14 46.10
N SER A 332 -74.91 -55.14 45.94
CA SER A 332 -73.46 -54.92 45.90
C SER A 332 -72.88 -55.49 44.61
N CYS A 333 -71.85 -54.84 44.08
CA CYS A 333 -71.18 -55.33 42.88
C CYS A 333 -70.67 -56.76 43.15
N PRO A 334 -71.06 -57.77 42.35
CA PRO A 334 -70.68 -59.17 42.62
C PRO A 334 -69.16 -59.39 42.60
N PHE A 335 -68.42 -58.48 41.97
CA PHE A 335 -66.99 -58.58 41.70
C PHE A 335 -66.13 -57.84 42.75
N CYS A 336 -66.31 -56.52 42.92
CA CYS A 336 -65.52 -55.73 43.87
C CYS A 336 -66.19 -55.55 45.24
N LYS A 337 -67.42 -56.05 45.41
CA LYS A 337 -68.23 -55.93 46.64
C LYS A 337 -68.59 -54.49 47.04
N THR A 338 -68.30 -53.50 46.20
CA THR A 338 -68.75 -52.12 46.41
C THR A 338 -70.27 -52.07 46.50
N ILE A 339 -70.79 -51.37 47.51
CA ILE A 339 -72.22 -51.22 47.77
C ILE A 339 -72.81 -50.30 46.70
N SER A 340 -73.85 -50.77 46.02
CA SER A 340 -74.59 -50.02 45.01
C SER A 340 -75.46 -48.98 45.71
N PRO A 341 -75.31 -47.69 45.37
CA PRO A 341 -76.15 -46.63 45.92
C PRO A 341 -77.60 -46.64 45.36
N GLY A 342 -77.86 -47.41 44.30
CA GLY A 342 -79.16 -47.42 43.59
C GLY A 342 -80.09 -48.58 43.97
N GLU A 343 -81.40 -48.35 43.81
CA GLU A 343 -82.45 -49.37 43.92
C GLU A 343 -82.36 -50.42 42.79
N THR A 344 -82.93 -51.60 43.02
CA THR A 344 -82.94 -52.70 42.03
C THR A 344 -83.67 -52.27 40.76
N GLY A 345 -82.98 -52.34 39.61
CA GLY A 345 -83.51 -51.94 38.31
C GLY A 345 -83.07 -50.56 37.83
N VAL A 346 -82.32 -49.80 38.63
CA VAL A 346 -81.77 -48.49 38.25
C VAL A 346 -80.33 -48.63 37.74
N GLN A 347 -80.00 -47.92 36.65
CA GLN A 347 -78.63 -47.86 36.14
C GLN A 347 -77.74 -47.10 37.13
N VAL A 348 -76.63 -47.71 37.53
CA VAL A 348 -75.63 -47.09 38.41
C VAL A 348 -74.33 -46.96 37.63
N GLN A 349 -73.87 -45.73 37.45
CA GLN A 349 -72.52 -45.43 36.95
C GLN A 349 -71.55 -45.52 38.14
N TRP A 350 -70.47 -46.28 37.95
CA TRP A 350 -69.47 -46.58 38.98
C TRP A 350 -68.16 -45.83 38.74
#